data_AF-A0A1M4S3P7-F1
#
_entry.id   AF-A0A1M4S3P7-F1
#
_cell.length_a   1.000
_cell.length_b   1.000
_cell.length_c   1.000
_cell.angle_alpha   90.00
_cell.angle_beta   90.00
_cell.angle_gamma   90.00
#
_symmetry.space_group_name_H-M   'P 1'
#
loop_
_entity.id
_entity.type
_entity.pdbx_description
1 polymer ?
#
loop_
_entity_poly.entity_id
_entity_poly.type
_entity_poly.pdbx_seq_one_letter_code
_entity_poly.pdbx_strand_id
1 'polypeptide(L)' 'MWVGLGWGMGYAVSPFKRQRIIEFDSRVAGVSVEEFCRQVGVSKSSFYRIRKRAEQEGPGAALVAHSRAPLHPARRWDEQ' A
#
# COMPACT_ATOMS: atom_id res chain seq x y z
N MET A 1 -11.72 -3.29 22.32
CA MET A 1 -12.45 -3.54 21.06
C MET A 1 -11.52 -3.28 19.89
N TRP A 2 -10.98 -4.32 19.27
CA TRP A 2 -10.24 -4.20 18.01
C TRP A 2 -11.25 -4.36 16.88
N VAL A 3 -11.60 -3.24 16.24
CA VAL A 3 -12.51 -3.25 15.11
C VAL A 3 -11.77 -3.85 13.92
N GLY A 4 -12.21 -5.03 13.50
CA GLY A 4 -11.91 -5.56 12.18
C GLY A 4 -12.38 -4.58 11.12
N LEU A 5 -11.44 -4.08 10.31
CA LEU A 5 -11.73 -3.36 9.08
C LEU A 5 -11.25 -4.21 7.92
N GLY A 6 -12.21 -4.96 7.38
CA GLY A 6 -12.34 -5.24 5.94
C GLY A 6 -11.13 -5.80 5.23
N TRP A 7 -11.08 -7.13 5.14
CA TRP A 7 -10.70 -7.74 3.87
C TRP A 7 -11.74 -7.31 2.83
N GLY A 8 -11.42 -6.29 2.04
CA GLY A 8 -12.31 -5.77 1.01
C GLY A 8 -11.53 -5.50 -0.26
N MET A 9 -11.77 -6.32 -1.28
CA MET A 9 -11.66 -5.98 -2.70
C MET A 9 -10.77 -4.76 -3.04
N GLY A 10 -9.47 -5.00 -3.05
CA GLY A 10 -8.82 -5.11 -4.33
C GLY A 10 -8.48 -3.85 -5.13
N TYR A 11 -8.87 -2.63 -4.76
CA TYR A 11 -8.30 -1.44 -5.41
C TYR A 11 -6.87 -1.26 -4.91
N ALA A 12 -5.90 -1.80 -5.66
CA ALA A 12 -4.50 -1.53 -5.41
C ALA A 12 -4.31 -0.02 -5.42
N VAL A 13 -3.70 0.54 -4.37
CA VAL A 13 -3.30 1.95 -4.37
C VAL A 13 -2.49 2.19 -5.65
N SER A 14 -2.99 3.08 -6.50
CA SER A 14 -2.37 3.38 -7.80
C SER A 14 -0.90 3.77 -7.64
N PRO A 15 -0.03 3.50 -8.62
CA PRO A 15 1.38 3.92 -8.59
C PRO A 15 1.55 5.41 -8.26
N PHE A 16 0.70 6.28 -8.83
CA PHE A 16 0.74 7.72 -8.55
C PHE A 16 0.52 8.05 -7.07
N LYS A 17 -0.53 7.49 -6.45
CA LYS A 17 -0.78 7.65 -5.01
C LYS A 17 0.35 7.07 -4.16
N ARG A 18 0.96 5.95 -4.56
CA ARG A 18 2.13 5.37 -3.88
C ARG A 18 3.34 6.29 -3.94
N GLN A 19 3.59 6.89 -5.11
CA GLN A 19 4.68 7.85 -5.28
C GLN A 19 4.48 9.05 -4.35
N ARG A 20 3.27 9.64 -4.33
CA ARG A 20 2.94 10.72 -3.40
C ARG A 20 3.16 10.33 -1.93
N ILE A 21 2.87 9.09 -1.54
CA ILE A 21 3.12 8.59 -0.17
C ILE A 21 4.61 8.48 0.13
N ILE A 22 5.41 8.00 -0.82
CA ILE A 22 6.87 7.82 -0.68
C ILE A 22 7.56 9.17 -0.58
N GLU A 23 7.15 10.13 -1.41
CA GLU A 23 7.72 11.48 -1.46
C GLU A 23 7.20 12.40 -0.34
N PHE A 24 6.14 12.00 0.38
CA PHE A 24 5.56 12.83 1.42
C PHE A 24 6.47 12.98 2.63
N ASP A 25 6.79 14.23 2.94
CA ASP A 25 7.43 14.65 4.19
C ASP A 25 6.54 15.67 4.90
N SER A 26 6.13 15.37 6.14
CA SER A 26 5.21 16.22 6.90
C SER A 26 5.86 17.54 7.37
N ARG A 27 7.18 17.59 7.51
CA ARG A 27 7.90 18.80 7.93
C ARG A 27 7.98 19.80 6.78
N VAL A 28 8.20 19.30 5.57
CA VAL A 28 8.23 20.11 4.34
C VAL A 28 6.82 20.53 3.92
N ALA A 29 5.85 19.61 3.97
CA ALA A 29 4.49 19.89 3.51
C ALA A 29 3.65 20.72 4.51
N GLY A 30 4.05 20.80 5.77
CA GLY A 30 3.30 21.53 6.81
C GLY A 30 1.93 20.94 7.13
N VAL A 31 1.65 19.70 6.72
CA VAL A 31 0.37 19.00 6.96
C VAL A 31 0.61 17.68 7.69
N SER A 32 -0.39 17.25 8.46
CA SER A 32 -0.35 15.97 9.16
C SER A 32 -0.54 14.79 8.18
N VAL A 33 -0.09 13.60 8.58
CA VAL A 33 -0.32 12.36 7.82
C VAL A 33 -1.82 12.10 7.62
N GLU A 34 -2.65 12.42 8.61
CA GLU A 34 -4.10 12.25 8.52
C GLU A 34 -4.69 13.11 7.42
N GLU A 35 -4.30 14.38 7.39
CA GLU A 35 -4.80 15.34 6.42
C GLU A 35 -4.32 15.00 5.00
N PHE A 36 -3.06 14.62 4.86
CA PHE A 36 -2.52 14.09 3.60
C PHE A 36 -3.30 12.86 3.11
N CYS A 37 -3.55 11.89 4.00
CA CYS A 37 -4.31 10.68 3.67
C CYS A 37 -5.73 11.00 3.18
N ARG A 38 -6.39 11.99 3.82
CA ARG A 38 -7.70 12.48 3.42
C ARG A 38 -7.67 13.14 2.02
N GLN A 39 -6.68 13.99 1.76
CA GLN A 39 -6.51 14.67 0.47
C GLN A 39 -6.20 13.71 -0.69
N VAL A 40 -5.35 12.72 -0.46
CA VAL A 40 -4.95 11.74 -1.49
C VAL A 40 -5.99 10.62 -1.66
N GLY A 41 -6.91 10.48 -0.70
CA GLY A 41 -7.90 9.42 -0.68
C GLY A 41 -7.25 8.06 -0.48
N VAL A 42 -6.44 7.94 0.58
CA VAL A 42 -5.80 6.70 1.04
C VAL A 42 -6.00 6.53 2.54
N SER A 43 -6.08 5.30 3.03
CA SER A 43 -6.13 5.05 4.47
C SER A 43 -4.75 5.21 5.11
N LYS A 44 -4.72 5.60 6.40
CA LYS A 44 -3.48 5.61 7.20
C LYS A 44 -2.77 4.25 7.21
N SER A 45 -3.53 3.15 7.26
CA SER A 45 -2.95 1.80 7.21
C SER A 45 -2.22 1.54 5.89
N SER A 46 -2.78 1.98 4.75
CA SER A 46 -2.10 1.89 3.46
C SER A 46 -0.84 2.76 3.41
N PHE A 47 -0.91 3.98 3.94
CA PHE A 47 0.22 4.90 4.05
C PHE A 47 1.41 4.25 4.76
N TYR A 48 1.21 3.74 5.99
CA TYR A 48 2.29 3.12 6.76
C TYR A 48 2.79 1.82 6.14
N ARG A 49 1.92 1.00 5.52
CA ARG A 49 2.35 -0.22 4.82
C ARG A 49 3.24 0.08 3.62
N ILE A 50 2.92 1.11 2.83
CA ILE A 50 3.71 1.51 1.67
C ILE A 50 5.05 2.09 2.12
N ARG A 51 5.07 2.96 3.15
CA ARG A 51 6.34 3.49 3.70
C ARG A 51 7.24 2.40 4.27
N LYS A 52 6.69 1.50 5.07
CA LYS A 52 7.44 0.34 5.59
C LYS A 52 8.09 -0.47 4.47
N ARG A 53 7.38 -0.67 3.36
CA ARG A 53 7.95 -1.34 2.19
C ARG A 53 9.04 -0.54 1.52
N ALA A 54 8.85 0.77 1.36
CA ALA A 54 9.89 1.64 0.79
C ALA A 54 11.17 1.63 1.63
N GLU A 55 11.03 1.53 2.95
CA GLU A 55 12.15 1.41 3.90
C GLU A 55 12.85 0.04 3.81
N GLN A 56 12.10 -1.04 3.57
CA GLN A 56 12.63 -2.42 3.55
C GLN A 56 13.19 -2.87 2.19
N GLU A 57 12.50 -2.52 1.11
CA GLU A 57 12.77 -3.00 -0.26
C GLU A 57 13.22 -1.87 -1.20
N GLY A 58 13.21 -0.63 -0.71
CA GLY A 58 13.50 0.56 -1.51
C GLY A 58 12.26 1.21 -2.15
N PRO A 59 12.37 2.48 -2.56
CA PRO A 59 11.23 3.26 -3.06
C PRO A 59 10.63 2.69 -4.35
N GLY A 60 11.46 2.14 -5.25
CA GLY A 60 10.99 1.53 -6.49
C GLY A 60 10.09 0.31 -6.26
N ALA A 61 10.44 -0.56 -5.32
CA ALA A 61 9.65 -1.73 -4.97
C ALA A 61 8.27 -1.36 -4.41
N ALA A 62 8.18 -0.24 -3.67
CA ALA A 62 6.95 0.24 -3.09
C ALA A 62 5.95 0.83 -4.11
N LEU A 63 6.36 1.11 -5.35
CA LEU A 63 5.48 1.61 -6.42
C LEU A 63 4.53 0.53 -6.97
N VAL A 64 4.92 -0.74 -6.91
CA VAL A 64 4.11 -1.87 -7.41
C VAL A 64 3.44 -2.57 -6.24
N ALA A 65 2.25 -3.13 -6.40
CA ALA A 65 1.64 -3.98 -5.37
C ALA A 65 2.32 -5.36 -5.35
N HIS A 66 2.41 -6.01 -4.17
CA HIS A 66 2.80 -7.42 -4.16
C HIS A 66 1.78 -8.24 -4.95
N SER A 67 2.27 -9.30 -5.57
CA SER A 67 1.41 -10.34 -6.12
C SER A 67 0.46 -10.82 -5.03
N ARG A 68 -0.81 -10.94 -5.39
CA ARG A 68 -1.85 -11.57 -4.55
C ARG A 68 -1.99 -13.06 -4.85
N ALA A 69 -1.18 -13.59 -5.75
CA ALA A 69 -1.21 -15.01 -6.08
C ALA A 69 -0.87 -15.84 -4.83
N PRO A 70 -1.64 -16.89 -4.54
CA PRO A 70 -1.31 -17.81 -3.45
C PRO A 70 0.07 -18.44 -3.70
N LEU A 71 0.92 -18.48 -2.67
CA LEU A 71 2.22 -19.17 -2.74
C LEU A 71 2.05 -20.69 -2.93
N HIS A 72 0.99 -21.24 -2.34
CA HIS A 72 0.60 -22.64 -2.47
C HIS A 72 -0.79 -22.70 -3.10
N PRO A 73 -0.88 -22.81 -4.44
CA PRO A 73 -2.18 -22.92 -5.11
C PRO A 73 -2.88 -24.21 -4.67
N ALA A 74 -4.16 -24.12 -4.30
CA ALA A 74 -4.95 -25.26 -3.85
C ALA A 74 -5.17 -26.34 -4.93
N ARG A 75 -4.96 -25.99 -6.20
CA ARG A 75 -5.04 -26.88 -7.36
C ARG A 75 -3.94 -26.51 -8.35
N ARG A 76 -3.19 -27.50 -8.82
CA ARG A 76 -2.29 -27.40 -9.98
C ARG A 76 -2.98 -28.08 -11.16
N TRP A 77 -2.93 -27.45 -12.31
CA TRP A 77 -3.30 -28.09 -13.57
C TRP A 77 -1.99 -28.59 -14.17
N ASP A 78 -1.86 -29.90 -14.36
CA ASP A 78 -0.71 -30.46 -15.07
C ASP A 78 -0.81 -30.04 -16.55
N GLU A 79 0.20 -29.33 -17.04
CA GLU A 79 0.36 -28.99 -18.45
C GLU A 79 0.68 -30.29 -19.21
N GLN A 80 -0.21 -30.70 -20.13
CA GLN A 80 -0.02 -31.86 -21.01
C GLN A 80 1.05 -31.61 -22.07
#